data_AF-A0A0C3F0L0-F1
#
_entry.id   AF-A0A0C3F0L0-F1
#
_cell.length_a   1.000
_cell.length_b   1.000
_cell.length_c   1.000
_cell.angle_alpha   90.00
_cell.angle_beta   90.00
_cell.angle_gamma   90.00
#
_symmetry.space_group_name_H-M   'P 1'
#
loop_
_entity.id
_entity.type
_entity.pdbx_description
1 polymer ?
#
loop_
_entity_poly.entity_id
_entity_poly.type
_entity_poly.pdbx_seq_one_letter_code
_entity_poly.pdbx_strand_id
1 'polypeptide(L)'
;MCSEIDSNQGLKGHLVLLTIPAWGSLRPLCGVACRAVQERPDIVVTFMILGGLGEKITAECDRYSRSNDNDDEKEGMRRRLRLVNIGGQGFDIPELMSVAFKSFPDCYRKLVFCESIRSISTGDDIPPTIRPTAVITDNNYLPILQSVREITGKNVPVWDWSSAGAYLPLRVFGSEKYGGLGDVVNTARHVAEATGRDVEEVTKEVGALLPISISVLETDEQLDDEHEGG
;
A
#
# COMPACT_ATOMS: atom_id res chain seq x y z
N MET A 1 -16.54 -11.62 20.97
CA MET A 1 -16.56 -10.26 20.39
C MET A 1 -16.43 -10.29 18.87
N CYS A 2 -15.32 -10.74 18.27
CA CYS A 2 -15.25 -10.91 16.80
C CYS A 2 -16.37 -11.80 16.24
N SER A 3 -16.68 -12.92 16.89
CA SER A 3 -17.75 -13.85 16.47
C SER A 3 -19.14 -13.22 16.37
N GLU A 4 -19.43 -12.19 17.19
CA GLU A 4 -20.71 -11.46 17.17
C GLU A 4 -20.74 -10.41 16.06
N ILE A 5 -19.60 -9.79 15.75
CA ILE A 5 -19.44 -8.86 14.60
C ILE A 5 -19.58 -9.65 13.29
N ASP A 6 -18.93 -10.81 13.20
CA ASP A 6 -18.98 -11.73 12.06
C ASP A 6 -20.44 -12.13 11.74
N SER A 7 -21.24 -12.48 12.77
CA SER A 7 -22.64 -12.87 12.60
C SER A 7 -23.58 -11.72 12.24
N ASN A 8 -23.30 -10.50 12.72
CA ASN A 8 -24.20 -9.35 12.54
C ASN A 8 -23.98 -8.61 11.21
N GLN A 9 -22.78 -8.68 10.63
CA GLN A 9 -22.47 -7.99 9.37
C GLN A 9 -22.64 -8.87 8.13
N GLY A 10 -22.82 -10.19 8.29
CA GLY A 10 -22.92 -11.14 7.17
C GLY A 10 -21.63 -11.25 6.33
N LEU A 11 -20.53 -10.67 6.81
CA LEU A 11 -19.24 -10.67 6.15
C LEU A 11 -18.52 -12.00 6.37
N LYS A 12 -17.84 -12.48 5.33
CA LYS A 12 -17.06 -13.73 5.32
C LYS A 12 -15.58 -13.51 5.03
N GLY A 13 -15.20 -12.31 4.60
CA GLY A 13 -13.81 -11.99 4.30
C GLY A 13 -13.46 -10.53 4.57
N HIS A 14 -12.23 -10.32 5.00
CA HIS A 14 -11.66 -8.99 5.18
C HIS A 14 -10.27 -8.95 4.58
N LEU A 15 -10.14 -8.15 3.53
CA LEU A 15 -8.91 -7.93 2.80
C LEU A 15 -8.24 -6.64 3.28
N VAL A 16 -7.00 -6.74 3.75
CA VAL A 16 -6.19 -5.58 4.15
C VAL A 16 -5.20 -5.26 3.04
N LEU A 17 -5.13 -4.00 2.62
CA LEU A 17 -4.24 -3.51 1.57
C LEU A 17 -3.27 -2.48 2.15
N LEU A 18 -1.98 -2.61 1.85
CA LEU A 18 -0.96 -1.59 2.09
C LEU A 18 0.07 -1.66 0.96
N THR A 19 0.52 -0.53 0.42
CA THR A 19 1.61 -0.52 -0.56
C THR A 19 2.35 0.81 -0.46
N ILE A 20 3.49 0.92 -1.15
CA ILE A 20 4.29 2.12 -1.28
C ILE A 20 3.39 3.30 -1.66
N PRO A 21 3.59 4.50 -1.08
CA PRO A 21 2.78 5.67 -1.38
C PRO A 21 3.12 6.27 -2.76
N ALA A 22 3.27 5.42 -3.78
CA ALA A 22 3.48 5.79 -5.16
C ALA A 22 2.16 5.58 -5.93
N TRP A 23 1.74 6.62 -6.65
CA TRP A 23 0.46 6.57 -7.36
C TRP A 23 0.40 5.45 -8.41
N GLY A 24 1.51 5.14 -9.07
CA GLY A 24 1.60 4.02 -10.02
C GLY A 24 1.36 2.64 -9.39
N SER A 25 1.59 2.49 -8.08
CA SER A 25 1.30 1.27 -7.33
C SER A 25 -0.12 1.26 -6.76
N LEU A 26 -0.58 2.41 -6.25
CA LEU A 26 -1.88 2.56 -5.62
C LEU A 26 -3.05 2.55 -6.60
N ARG A 27 -2.94 3.25 -7.73
CA ARG A 27 -4.04 3.38 -8.71
C ARG A 27 -4.59 2.03 -9.18
N PRO A 28 -3.78 1.07 -9.69
CA PRO A 28 -4.30 -0.24 -10.06
C PRO A 28 -4.83 -1.03 -8.86
N LEU A 29 -4.27 -0.82 -7.66
CA LEU A 29 -4.76 -1.47 -6.43
C LEU A 29 -6.14 -0.96 -6.00
N CYS A 30 -6.49 0.31 -6.29
CA CYS A 30 -7.86 0.81 -6.14
C CYS A 30 -8.85 -0.01 -6.96
N GLY A 31 -8.50 -0.34 -8.21
CA GLY A 31 -9.32 -1.19 -9.07
C GLY A 31 -9.53 -2.59 -8.50
N VAL A 32 -8.48 -3.20 -7.95
CA VAL A 32 -8.58 -4.50 -7.25
C VAL A 32 -9.50 -4.39 -6.04
N ALA A 33 -9.34 -3.35 -5.22
CA ALA A 33 -10.16 -3.11 -4.04
C ALA A 33 -11.65 -2.96 -4.39
N CYS A 34 -11.97 -2.08 -5.36
CA CYS A 34 -13.33 -1.86 -5.84
C CYS A 34 -13.95 -3.13 -6.41
N ARG A 35 -13.23 -3.86 -7.26
CA ARG A 35 -13.73 -5.12 -7.82
C ARG A 35 -13.96 -6.17 -6.75
N ALA A 36 -13.08 -6.28 -5.75
CA ALA A 36 -13.27 -7.21 -4.65
C ALA A 36 -14.60 -6.95 -3.92
N VAL A 37 -14.92 -5.69 -3.59
CA VAL A 37 -16.19 -5.38 -2.92
C VAL A 37 -17.40 -5.50 -3.86
N GLN A 38 -17.28 -5.17 -5.14
CA GLN A 38 -18.37 -5.29 -6.12
C GLN A 38 -18.78 -6.75 -6.36
N GLU A 39 -17.80 -7.61 -6.62
CA GLU A 39 -18.04 -9.03 -6.96
C GLU A 39 -18.35 -9.88 -5.72
N ARG A 40 -17.94 -9.42 -4.53
CA ARG A 40 -18.11 -10.12 -3.25
C ARG A 40 -18.76 -9.22 -2.21
N PRO A 41 -20.10 -9.18 -2.14
CA PRO A 41 -20.84 -8.36 -1.17
C PRO A 41 -20.58 -8.78 0.28
N ASP A 42 -20.07 -10.00 0.49
CA ASP A 42 -19.68 -10.58 1.78
C ASP A 42 -18.25 -10.22 2.20
N ILE A 43 -17.55 -9.33 1.48
CA ILE A 43 -16.18 -8.90 1.80
C ILE A 43 -16.13 -7.41 2.11
N VAL A 44 -15.31 -7.08 3.11
CA VAL A 44 -14.85 -5.73 3.43
C VAL A 44 -13.37 -5.59 3.05
N VAL A 45 -12.99 -4.41 2.54
CA VAL A 45 -11.61 -4.07 2.21
C VAL A 45 -11.19 -2.91 3.09
N THR A 46 -10.02 -3.04 3.74
CA THR A 46 -9.40 -1.96 4.50
C THR A 46 -8.11 -1.56 3.82
N PHE A 47 -8.10 -0.37 3.23
CA PHE A 47 -6.95 0.23 2.57
C PHE A 47 -6.19 1.09 3.59
N MET A 48 -5.05 0.58 4.05
CA MET A 48 -4.11 1.34 4.87
C MET A 48 -3.23 2.19 3.96
N ILE A 49 -3.26 3.51 4.17
CA ILE A 49 -2.62 4.48 3.30
C ILE A 49 -1.60 5.31 4.08
N LEU A 50 -0.62 5.84 3.35
CA LEU A 50 0.42 6.71 3.85
C LEU A 50 0.38 8.05 3.10
N GLY A 51 0.70 9.14 3.78
CA GLY A 51 0.74 10.48 3.18
C GLY A 51 -0.63 11.03 2.79
N GLY A 52 -0.63 12.09 1.99
CA GLY A 52 -1.83 12.84 1.58
C GLY A 52 -2.66 12.21 0.46
N LEU A 53 -2.65 10.88 0.30
CA LEU A 53 -3.21 10.21 -0.89
C LEU A 53 -4.69 9.79 -0.75
N GLY A 54 -5.32 10.08 0.40
CA GLY A 54 -6.69 9.66 0.70
C GLY A 54 -7.71 10.17 -0.31
N GLU A 55 -7.69 11.46 -0.62
CA GLU A 55 -8.62 12.07 -1.58
C GLU A 55 -8.44 11.49 -2.99
N LYS A 56 -7.18 11.28 -3.41
CA LYS A 56 -6.85 10.71 -4.71
C LYS A 56 -7.34 9.27 -4.85
N ILE A 57 -7.20 8.46 -3.79
CA ILE A 57 -7.70 7.09 -3.73
C ILE A 57 -9.23 7.09 -3.77
N THR A 58 -9.89 7.92 -2.96
CA THR A 58 -11.36 8.05 -2.96
C THR A 58 -11.89 8.43 -4.34
N ALA A 59 -11.29 9.45 -4.97
CA ALA A 59 -11.67 9.90 -6.31
C ALA A 59 -11.52 8.81 -7.37
N GLU A 60 -10.45 7.99 -7.30
CA GLU A 60 -10.26 6.87 -8.22
C GLU A 60 -11.28 5.74 -7.95
N CYS A 61 -11.57 5.43 -6.69
CA CYS A 61 -12.58 4.42 -6.33
C CYS A 61 -14.00 4.84 -6.77
N ASP A 62 -14.30 6.13 -6.70
CA ASP A 62 -15.56 6.68 -7.19
C ASP A 62 -15.74 6.49 -8.70
N ARG A 63 -14.66 6.50 -9.49
CA ARG A 63 -14.73 6.22 -10.93
C ARG A 63 -15.21 4.80 -11.21
N TYR A 64 -14.86 3.82 -10.37
CA TYR A 64 -15.37 2.44 -10.48
C TYR A 64 -16.83 2.31 -10.06
N SER A 65 -17.38 3.29 -9.35
CA SER A 65 -18.78 3.32 -8.91
C SER A 65 -19.72 3.93 -9.95
N ARG A 66 -19.19 4.77 -10.86
CA ARG A 66 -19.97 5.48 -11.87
C ARG A 66 -20.62 4.57 -12.92
N SER A 67 -20.19 3.32 -13.02
CA SER A 67 -20.83 2.35 -13.93
C SER A 67 -22.16 1.81 -13.44
N ASN A 68 -22.53 2.04 -12.17
CA ASN A 68 -23.77 1.53 -11.59
C ASN A 68 -24.74 2.70 -11.42
N ASP A 69 -25.95 2.60 -11.97
CA ASP A 69 -26.98 3.63 -11.81
C ASP A 69 -27.73 3.53 -10.46
N ASN A 70 -27.40 2.53 -9.63
CA ASN A 70 -28.06 2.27 -8.35
C ASN A 70 -27.27 2.89 -7.18
N ASP A 71 -27.84 3.91 -6.53
CA ASP A 71 -27.19 4.61 -5.42
C ASP A 71 -27.05 3.76 -4.15
N ASP A 72 -27.94 2.79 -3.91
CA ASP A 72 -27.85 1.87 -2.78
C ASP A 72 -26.63 0.94 -2.89
N GLU A 73 -26.31 0.51 -4.12
CA GLU A 73 -25.13 -0.31 -4.39
C GLU A 73 -23.84 0.49 -4.21
N LYS A 74 -23.80 1.74 -4.67
CA LYS A 74 -22.65 2.63 -4.48
C LYS A 74 -22.36 2.84 -3.00
N GLU A 75 -23.40 3.16 -2.23
CA GLU A 75 -23.28 3.38 -0.81
C GLU A 75 -22.90 2.09 -0.06
N GLY A 76 -23.48 0.95 -0.45
CA GLY A 76 -23.09 -0.37 0.04
C GLY A 76 -21.63 -0.73 -0.26
N MET A 77 -21.11 -0.29 -1.41
CA MET A 77 -19.71 -0.46 -1.79
C MET A 77 -18.79 0.44 -0.93
N ARG A 78 -19.13 1.73 -0.80
CA ARG A 78 -18.39 2.70 0.01
C ARG A 78 -18.27 2.27 1.47
N ARG A 79 -19.34 1.77 2.08
CA ARG A 79 -19.31 1.25 3.45
C ARG A 79 -18.34 0.08 3.65
N ARG A 80 -18.10 -0.72 2.60
CA ARG A 80 -17.20 -1.88 2.64
C ARG A 80 -15.80 -1.58 2.16
N LEU A 81 -15.55 -0.39 1.63
CA LEU A 81 -14.22 0.09 1.25
C LEU A 81 -13.76 1.13 2.28
N ARG A 82 -12.99 0.69 3.26
CA ARG A 82 -12.54 1.49 4.39
C ARG A 82 -11.14 2.04 4.11
N LEU A 83 -10.96 3.36 4.15
CA LEU A 83 -9.63 3.99 4.04
C LEU A 83 -9.12 4.37 5.43
N VAL A 84 -7.89 3.98 5.76
CA VAL A 84 -7.25 4.28 7.04
C VAL A 84 -5.88 4.90 6.78
N ASN A 85 -5.68 6.16 7.16
CA ASN A 85 -4.35 6.73 7.10
C ASN A 85 -3.55 6.32 8.34
N ILE A 86 -2.46 5.58 8.14
CA ILE A 86 -1.54 5.14 9.20
C ILE A 86 -0.16 5.82 9.09
N GLY A 87 0.06 6.65 8.08
CA GLY A 87 1.34 7.28 7.77
C GLY A 87 1.40 8.78 8.08
N GLY A 88 0.26 9.41 8.40
CA GLY A 88 0.16 10.86 8.54
C GLY A 88 0.12 11.58 7.18
N GLN A 89 0.52 12.85 7.20
CA GLN A 89 0.61 13.72 6.02
C GLN A 89 2.05 13.82 5.52
N GLY A 90 2.24 14.11 4.24
CA GLY A 90 3.55 14.30 3.62
C GLY A 90 3.79 13.46 2.37
N PHE A 91 4.98 13.63 1.78
CA PHE A 91 5.40 12.99 0.54
C PHE A 91 6.83 12.42 0.58
N ASP A 92 7.56 12.60 1.68
CA ASP A 92 8.88 11.99 1.83
C ASP A 92 8.74 10.47 2.02
N ILE A 93 9.05 9.71 0.97
CA ILE A 93 8.83 8.26 0.96
C ILE A 93 9.61 7.57 2.09
N PRO A 94 10.92 7.83 2.32
CA PRO A 94 11.65 7.21 3.42
C PRO A 94 11.03 7.46 4.80
N GLU A 95 10.61 8.69 5.10
CA GLU A 95 9.91 9.03 6.33
C GLU A 95 8.58 8.29 6.44
N LEU A 96 7.75 8.32 5.40
CA LEU A 96 6.45 7.63 5.37
C LEU A 96 6.60 6.12 5.59
N MET A 97 7.62 5.49 5.01
CA MET A 97 7.93 4.08 5.20
C MET A 97 8.33 3.78 6.66
N SER A 98 9.18 4.63 7.25
CA SER A 98 9.59 4.52 8.66
C SER A 98 8.38 4.63 9.61
N VAL A 99 7.47 5.56 9.33
CA VAL A 99 6.21 5.69 10.07
C VAL A 99 5.36 4.43 9.90
N ALA A 100 5.19 3.95 8.66
CA ALA A 100 4.42 2.74 8.37
C ALA A 100 4.91 1.51 9.13
N PHE A 101 6.24 1.30 9.18
CA PHE A 101 6.83 0.18 9.91
C PHE A 101 6.54 0.22 11.42
N LYS A 102 6.36 1.42 11.99
CA LYS A 102 6.01 1.60 13.41
C LYS A 102 4.51 1.51 13.65
N SER A 103 3.68 2.07 12.78
CA SER A 103 2.24 2.21 13.00
C SER A 103 1.44 0.99 12.54
N PHE A 104 1.91 0.29 11.50
CA PHE A 104 1.20 -0.85 10.94
C PHE A 104 0.97 -2.00 11.93
N PRO A 105 1.96 -2.47 12.72
CA PRO A 105 1.76 -3.63 13.59
C PRO A 105 0.62 -3.40 14.59
N ASP A 106 0.52 -2.21 15.15
CA ASP A 106 -0.54 -1.85 16.09
C ASP A 106 -1.89 -1.72 15.40
N CYS A 107 -1.94 -1.08 14.23
CA CYS A 107 -3.15 -0.97 13.43
C CYS A 107 -3.68 -2.37 12.99
N TYR A 108 -2.79 -3.23 12.52
CA TYR A 108 -3.12 -4.58 12.09
C TYR A 108 -3.57 -5.44 13.28
N ARG A 109 -2.93 -5.32 14.45
CA ARG A 109 -3.35 -6.00 15.68
C ARG A 109 -4.77 -5.61 16.08
N LYS A 110 -5.13 -4.32 15.99
CA LYS A 110 -6.50 -3.86 16.21
C LYS A 110 -7.50 -4.51 15.25
N LEU A 111 -7.16 -4.65 13.97
CA LEU A 111 -8.02 -5.40 13.04
C LEU A 111 -8.19 -6.87 13.43
N VAL A 112 -7.10 -7.53 13.83
CA VAL A 112 -7.11 -8.94 14.25
C VAL A 112 -8.01 -9.15 15.47
N PHE A 113 -8.02 -8.19 16.40
CA PHE A 113 -8.88 -8.21 17.59
C PHE A 113 -10.27 -7.58 17.37
N CYS A 114 -10.60 -7.19 16.14
CA CYS A 114 -11.87 -6.55 15.79
C CYS A 114 -12.13 -5.29 16.64
N GLU A 115 -11.11 -4.44 16.77
CA GLU A 115 -11.18 -3.16 17.46
C GLU A 115 -11.33 -2.01 16.45
N SER A 116 -11.75 -0.83 16.93
CA SER A 116 -11.77 0.38 16.10
C SER A 116 -10.35 0.85 15.82
N ILE A 117 -10.15 1.46 14.65
CA ILE A 117 -8.89 2.10 14.30
C ILE A 117 -9.12 3.57 14.09
N ARG A 118 -8.20 4.39 14.61
CA ARG A 118 -8.19 5.81 14.36
C ARG A 118 -7.30 6.16 13.17
N SER A 119 -7.84 6.90 12.20
CA SER A 119 -7.07 7.47 11.10
C SER A 119 -6.18 8.60 11.62
N ILE A 120 -4.88 8.58 11.32
CA ILE A 120 -3.93 9.60 11.77
C ILE A 120 -4.24 10.97 11.13
N SER A 121 -4.60 10.97 9.84
CA SER A 121 -4.79 12.22 9.09
C SER A 121 -6.10 12.93 9.41
N THR A 122 -7.19 12.17 9.57
CA THR A 122 -8.53 12.76 9.78
C THR A 122 -8.93 12.76 11.25
N GLY A 123 -8.29 11.93 12.07
CA GLY A 123 -8.67 11.75 13.47
C GLY A 123 -9.94 10.90 13.65
N ASP A 124 -10.56 10.45 12.56
CA ASP A 124 -11.81 9.67 12.59
C ASP A 124 -11.57 8.26 13.12
N ASP A 125 -12.53 7.76 13.91
CA ASP A 125 -12.58 6.38 14.33
C ASP A 125 -13.33 5.53 13.30
N ILE A 126 -12.62 4.57 12.74
CA ILE A 126 -13.15 3.60 11.81
C ILE A 126 -13.70 2.44 12.63
N PRO A 127 -15.00 2.11 12.51
CA PRO A 127 -15.66 1.16 13.38
C PRO A 127 -15.07 -0.25 13.23
N PRO A 128 -15.16 -1.08 14.28
CA PRO A 128 -14.80 -2.50 14.21
C PRO A 128 -15.42 -3.25 13.02
N THR A 129 -14.70 -4.24 12.51
CA THR A 129 -15.22 -5.20 11.53
C THR A 129 -14.62 -6.57 11.81
N ILE A 130 -14.95 -7.55 10.96
CA ILE A 130 -14.45 -8.92 11.07
C ILE A 130 -12.92 -8.97 10.97
N ARG A 131 -12.30 -10.01 11.52
CA ARG A 131 -10.83 -10.16 11.46
C ARG A 131 -10.32 -10.30 10.01
N PRO A 132 -9.09 -9.83 9.71
CA PRO A 132 -8.47 -10.03 8.41
C PRO A 132 -8.42 -11.51 8.01
N THR A 133 -8.78 -11.78 6.76
CA THR A 133 -8.69 -13.11 6.14
C THR A 133 -7.63 -13.16 5.04
N ALA A 134 -7.13 -12.01 4.59
CA ALA A 134 -6.01 -11.90 3.67
C ALA A 134 -5.35 -10.52 3.78
N VAL A 135 -4.08 -10.45 3.41
CA VAL A 135 -3.32 -9.20 3.28
C VAL A 135 -2.71 -9.13 1.89
N ILE A 136 -2.79 -7.98 1.24
CA ILE A 136 -1.98 -7.64 0.06
C ILE A 136 -1.01 -6.53 0.47
N THR A 137 0.28 -6.80 0.29
CA THR A 137 1.35 -5.82 0.51
C THR A 137 2.38 -5.93 -0.59
N ASP A 138 3.16 -4.88 -0.85
CA ASP A 138 4.28 -5.02 -1.80
C ASP A 138 5.56 -5.55 -1.13
N ASN A 139 6.45 -6.08 -1.97
CA ASN A 139 7.71 -6.71 -1.62
C ASN A 139 8.75 -5.78 -0.97
N ASN A 140 8.56 -4.47 -1.00
CA ASN A 140 9.45 -3.52 -0.33
C ASN A 140 9.18 -3.46 1.18
N TYR A 141 8.11 -4.09 1.66
CA TYR A 141 7.72 -4.06 3.07
C TYR A 141 8.01 -5.36 3.82
N LEU A 142 9.25 -5.85 3.77
CA LEU A 142 9.65 -7.02 4.58
C LEU A 142 9.30 -6.86 6.08
N PRO A 143 9.49 -5.69 6.73
CA PRO A 143 9.09 -5.52 8.13
C PRO A 143 7.58 -5.67 8.38
N ILE A 144 6.73 -5.23 7.43
CA ILE A 144 5.27 -5.41 7.51
C ILE A 144 4.92 -6.88 7.38
N LEU A 145 5.53 -7.59 6.42
CA LEU A 145 5.33 -9.01 6.25
C LEU A 145 5.70 -9.76 7.54
N GLN A 146 6.84 -9.45 8.14
CA GLN A 146 7.26 -10.01 9.43
C GLN A 146 6.22 -9.73 10.52
N SER A 147 5.74 -8.49 10.60
CA SER A 147 4.71 -8.10 11.57
C SER A 147 3.41 -8.89 11.41
N VAL A 148 2.93 -9.09 10.17
CA VAL A 148 1.74 -9.93 9.91
C VAL A 148 1.98 -11.37 10.40
N ARG A 149 3.17 -11.92 10.15
CA ARG A 149 3.54 -13.27 10.58
C ARG A 149 3.68 -13.40 12.08
N GLU A 150 4.21 -12.39 12.76
CA GLU A 150 4.28 -12.37 14.22
C GLU A 150 2.89 -12.31 14.86
N ILE A 151 1.96 -11.54 14.27
CA ILE A 151 0.62 -11.34 14.84
C ILE A 151 -0.33 -12.51 14.53
N THR A 152 -0.30 -13.08 13.32
CA THR A 152 -1.28 -14.08 12.86
C THR A 152 -0.68 -15.43 12.44
N GLY A 153 0.64 -15.57 12.49
CA GLY A 153 1.33 -16.75 12.01
C GLY A 153 1.09 -17.01 10.52
N LYS A 154 0.73 -18.25 10.19
CA LYS A 154 0.42 -18.69 8.82
C LYS A 154 -1.08 -18.71 8.52
N ASN A 155 -1.92 -18.26 9.45
CA ASN A 155 -3.38 -18.35 9.33
C ASN A 155 -3.96 -17.34 8.34
N VAL A 156 -3.29 -16.20 8.15
CA VAL A 156 -3.68 -15.18 7.17
C VAL A 156 -2.72 -15.23 5.97
N PRO A 157 -3.20 -15.56 4.75
CA PRO A 157 -2.38 -15.46 3.55
C PRO A 157 -1.92 -14.00 3.32
N VAL A 158 -0.68 -13.87 2.83
CA VAL A 158 -0.10 -12.58 2.42
C VAL A 158 0.28 -12.71 0.96
N TRP A 159 -0.26 -11.83 0.13
CA TRP A 159 0.04 -11.77 -1.29
C TRP A 159 0.90 -10.55 -1.59
N ASP A 160 1.89 -10.75 -2.46
CA ASP A 160 2.74 -9.68 -2.95
C ASP A 160 2.03 -8.89 -4.05
N TRP A 161 2.05 -7.56 -3.95
CA TRP A 161 1.58 -6.66 -4.98
C TRP A 161 2.74 -6.04 -5.74
N SER A 162 2.81 -6.35 -7.04
CA SER A 162 3.71 -5.67 -7.97
C SER A 162 2.90 -5.09 -9.11
N SER A 163 2.79 -3.76 -9.14
CA SER A 163 2.26 -3.04 -10.30
C SER A 163 3.27 -2.94 -11.45
N ALA A 164 4.55 -3.25 -11.18
CA ALA A 164 5.59 -3.28 -12.18
C ALA A 164 5.54 -4.57 -13.01
N GLY A 165 6.08 -4.49 -14.23
CA GLY A 165 6.26 -5.67 -15.07
C GLY A 165 7.16 -6.72 -14.40
N ALA A 166 6.92 -8.00 -14.69
CA ALA A 166 7.65 -9.12 -14.09
C ALA A 166 9.18 -9.05 -14.27
N TYR A 167 9.67 -8.28 -15.24
CA TYR A 167 11.10 -8.02 -15.43
C TYR A 167 11.72 -7.24 -14.26
N LEU A 168 10.96 -6.39 -13.56
CA LEU A 168 11.53 -5.53 -12.52
C LEU A 168 11.94 -6.33 -11.29
N PRO A 169 11.11 -7.20 -10.68
CA PRO A 169 11.56 -8.07 -9.60
C PRO A 169 12.73 -8.98 -10.01
N LEU A 170 12.75 -9.48 -11.25
CA LEU A 170 13.86 -10.27 -11.77
C LEU A 170 15.14 -9.44 -11.90
N ARG A 171 15.04 -8.17 -12.28
CA ARG A 171 16.18 -7.26 -12.34
C ARG A 171 16.66 -6.92 -10.93
N VAL A 172 15.77 -6.59 -10.01
CA VAL A 172 16.11 -6.12 -8.65
C VAL A 172 16.64 -7.25 -7.77
N PHE A 173 15.97 -8.40 -7.77
CA PHE A 173 16.24 -9.51 -6.85
C PHE A 173 16.88 -10.72 -7.53
N GLY A 174 16.99 -10.72 -8.86
CA GLY A 174 17.60 -11.82 -9.60
C GLY A 174 19.12 -11.82 -9.52
N SER A 175 19.71 -12.98 -9.80
CA SER A 175 21.16 -13.11 -9.91
C SER A 175 21.72 -12.40 -11.14
N GLU A 176 22.95 -11.90 -11.06
CA GLU A 176 23.68 -11.28 -12.18
C GLU A 176 23.73 -12.17 -13.43
N LYS A 177 23.84 -13.49 -13.25
CA LYS A 177 23.84 -14.48 -14.34
C LYS A 177 22.62 -14.36 -15.27
N TYR A 178 21.49 -13.88 -14.76
CA TYR A 178 20.24 -13.70 -15.52
C TYR A 178 19.92 -12.22 -15.76
N GLY A 179 20.91 -11.33 -15.64
CA GLY A 179 20.74 -9.89 -15.81
C GLY A 179 20.19 -9.17 -14.57
N GLY A 180 20.16 -9.84 -13.41
CA GLY A 180 19.79 -9.20 -12.14
C GLY A 180 20.89 -8.30 -11.58
N LEU A 181 20.59 -7.56 -10.52
CA LEU A 181 21.50 -6.62 -9.87
C LEU A 181 22.52 -7.30 -8.95
N GLY A 182 22.28 -8.56 -8.58
CA GLY A 182 23.13 -9.26 -7.63
C GLY A 182 23.04 -8.67 -6.23
N ASP A 183 24.08 -8.89 -5.43
CA ASP A 183 24.16 -8.37 -4.07
C ASP A 183 24.85 -7.00 -4.07
N VAL A 184 24.09 -5.98 -4.43
CA VAL A 184 24.57 -4.59 -4.54
C VAL A 184 25.23 -4.12 -3.24
N VAL A 185 24.70 -4.51 -2.08
CA VAL A 185 25.22 -4.10 -0.77
C VAL A 185 26.58 -4.71 -0.51
N ASN A 186 26.75 -6.02 -0.77
CA ASN A 186 28.05 -6.66 -0.61
C ASN A 186 29.06 -6.15 -1.64
N THR A 187 28.64 -5.85 -2.87
CA THR A 187 29.51 -5.22 -3.87
C THR A 187 29.97 -3.83 -3.40
N ALA A 188 29.06 -2.98 -2.93
CA ALA A 188 29.40 -1.66 -2.41
C ALA A 188 30.36 -1.74 -1.21
N ARG A 189 30.13 -2.69 -0.30
CA ARG A 189 31.01 -2.92 0.86
C ARG A 189 32.43 -3.33 0.44
N HIS A 190 32.57 -4.27 -0.50
CA HIS A 190 33.90 -4.65 -1.00
C HIS A 190 34.62 -3.49 -1.70
N VAL A 191 33.91 -2.66 -2.47
CA VAL A 191 34.50 -1.48 -3.13
C VAL A 191 34.93 -0.46 -2.09
N ALA A 192 34.11 -0.20 -1.06
CA ALA A 192 34.46 0.71 0.03
C ALA A 192 35.70 0.22 0.80
N GLU A 193 35.75 -1.07 1.14
CA GLU A 193 36.92 -1.70 1.79
C GLU A 193 38.20 -1.58 0.92
N ALA A 194 38.09 -1.80 -0.39
CA ALA A 194 39.23 -1.74 -1.31
C ALA A 194 39.74 -0.31 -1.58
N THR A 195 38.85 0.68 -1.49
CA THR A 195 39.17 2.09 -1.81
C THR A 195 39.37 2.97 -0.58
N GLY A 196 39.05 2.46 0.62
CA GLY A 196 39.04 3.24 1.86
C GLY A 196 37.96 4.33 1.89
N ARG A 197 36.95 4.26 1.00
CA ARG A 197 35.83 5.21 0.93
C ARG A 197 34.72 4.84 1.90
N ASP A 198 33.84 5.78 2.17
CA ASP A 198 32.64 5.55 2.95
C ASP A 198 31.67 4.60 2.23
N VAL A 199 31.07 3.67 2.98
CA VAL A 199 30.16 2.66 2.41
C VAL A 199 28.89 3.30 1.86
N GLU A 200 28.37 4.36 2.50
CA GLU A 200 27.14 5.03 2.07
C GLU A 200 27.36 5.79 0.76
N GLU A 201 28.52 6.45 0.63
CA GLU A 201 28.93 7.11 -0.62
C GLU A 201 29.04 6.12 -1.78
N VAL A 202 29.75 5.00 -1.57
CA VAL A 202 29.91 3.95 -2.59
C VAL A 202 28.57 3.29 -2.92
N THR A 203 27.70 3.08 -1.92
CA THR A 203 26.36 2.52 -2.13
C THR A 203 25.50 3.44 -2.98
N LYS A 204 25.56 4.76 -2.75
CA LYS A 204 24.87 5.76 -3.59
C LYS A 204 25.38 5.74 -5.02
N GLU A 205 26.69 5.62 -5.23
CA GLU A 205 27.30 5.56 -6.57
C GLU A 205 26.91 4.27 -7.32
N VAL A 206 27.08 3.11 -6.69
CA VAL A 206 26.71 1.81 -7.27
C VAL A 206 25.20 1.75 -7.50
N GLY A 207 24.40 2.32 -6.59
CA GLY A 207 22.94 2.42 -6.69
C GLY A 207 22.45 3.39 -7.77
N ALA A 208 23.13 4.52 -7.97
CA ALA A 208 22.78 5.52 -8.99
C ALA A 208 23.08 5.05 -10.42
N LEU A 209 23.99 4.08 -10.58
CA LEU A 209 24.24 3.40 -11.84
C LEU A 209 23.12 2.39 -12.21
N LEU A 210 22.16 2.17 -11.29
CA LEU A 210 21.03 1.27 -11.52
C LEU A 210 19.89 2.11 -12.12
N PRO A 211 19.32 1.71 -13.28
CA PRO A 211 18.30 2.47 -14.00
C PRO A 211 16.91 2.41 -13.33
N ILE A 212 16.87 2.49 -12.01
CA ILE A 212 15.66 2.63 -11.19
C ILE A 212 15.68 4.04 -10.60
N SER A 213 15.88 5.06 -11.44
CA SER A 213 15.26 6.34 -11.13
C SER A 213 13.76 6.09 -11.18
N ILE A 214 13.10 6.10 -10.03
CA ILE A 214 11.65 6.28 -9.95
C ILE A 214 11.39 7.71 -10.42
N SER A 215 11.45 7.92 -11.74
CA SER A 215 10.96 9.12 -12.41
C SER A 215 9.43 8.98 -12.48
N VAL A 216 8.77 9.12 -11.34
CA VAL A 216 7.31 9.23 -11.24
C VAL A 216 6.99 10.33 -10.23
N LEU A 217 7.34 11.58 -10.55
CA LEU A 217 6.80 12.77 -9.88
C LEU A 217 6.61 14.00 -10.80
N GLU A 218 6.57 13.83 -12.13
CA GLU A 218 6.15 14.93 -13.01
C GLU A 218 5.01 14.48 -13.91
N THR A 219 3.80 14.97 -13.57
CA THR A 219 2.59 15.28 -14.38
C THR A 219 1.38 15.25 -13.43
N ASP A 220 0.48 16.24 -13.33
CA ASP A 220 0.15 17.42 -14.12
C ASP A 220 -0.37 18.51 -13.15
N GLU A 221 0.29 19.68 -13.10
CA GLU A 221 -0.34 20.96 -12.73
C GLU A 221 -0.54 21.74 -14.03
N GLN A 222 -1.53 21.34 -14.81
CA GLN A 222 -2.15 22.18 -15.82
C GLN A 222 -3.66 21.98 -15.71
N LEU A 223 -4.28 22.82 -14.89
CA LEU A 223 -5.71 23.08 -14.95
C LEU A 223 -5.89 24.60 -15.06
N ASP A 224 -6.21 24.98 -16.29
CA ASP A 224 -7.20 25.98 -16.69
C ASP A 224 -7.02 27.43 -16.21
N ASP A 225 -6.26 28.18 -17.00
CA ASP A 225 -6.30 29.64 -17.04
C ASP A 225 -6.74 30.09 -18.45
N GLU A 226 -7.96 29.75 -18.85
CA GLU A 226 -8.62 30.37 -20.01
C GLU A 226 -10.14 30.39 -19.79
N HIS A 227 -10.69 31.50 -19.28
CA HIS A 227 -11.95 32.11 -19.73
C HIS A 227 -12.30 33.36 -18.90
N GLU A 228 -11.74 34.51 -19.26
CA GLU A 228 -12.48 35.79 -19.21
C GLU A 228 -12.02 36.68 -20.37
N GLY A 229 -12.89 36.77 -21.39
CA GLY A 229 -12.68 37.56 -22.59
C GLY A 229 -13.95 37.56 -23.43
N GLY A 230 -14.93 38.35 -22.99
CA GLY A 230 -16.21 38.58 -23.67
C GLY A 230 -17.12 39.52 -22.89
#